data_AF-A0A6C0IPP3-F1
#
_entry.id   AF-A0A6C0IPP3-F1
#
_cell.length_a   1.000
_cell.length_b   1.000
_cell.length_c   1.000
_cell.angle_alpha   90.00
_cell.angle_beta   90.00
_cell.angle_gamma   90.00
#
_symmetry.space_group_name_H-M   'P 1'
#
loop_
_entity.id
_entity.type
_entity.pdbx_description
1 polymer ?
#
loop_
_entity_poly.entity_id
_entity_poly.type
_entity_poly.pdbx_seq_one_letter_code
_entity_poly.pdbx_strand_id
1 'polypeptide(L)'
;MNLLKERAVCNYIGLAHFDNKTYLENEKWKSRKNFTGCVYGLQQFLPDTIPYESDVFMIDMNNETNQIIGVGLIKKKYIPQNRSRIYENEDFNRFVIKSPFYRNRKFLIDLDKSIVEFLENILFKGYSHLKRTSNMTLSFDRIAQQPIIGTEYNEKKKKKRIYKCSICGLSKKGHWCNKLRQVNNNKFDGEPWVEINYNCPGKRVVPNQAKYKNCNLCGKSLKGHSGSRPCTWKKRNTCNIKKVIKFLETLFI
;
A
#
# COMPACT_ATOMS: atom_id res chain seq x y z
N MET A 1 -32.71 -19.59 12.97
CA MET A 1 -32.44 -19.92 11.55
C MET A 1 -30.99 -19.61 11.26
N ASN A 2 -30.22 -20.65 10.92
CA ASN A 2 -28.76 -20.64 10.90
C ASN A 2 -28.25 -20.18 9.52
N LEU A 3 -28.42 -18.89 9.21
CA LEU A 3 -28.04 -18.23 7.94
C LEU A 3 -26.54 -18.30 7.60
N LEU A 4 -25.72 -18.88 8.50
CA LEU A 4 -24.28 -18.99 8.37
C LEU A 4 -23.80 -20.31 7.75
N LYS A 5 -24.64 -21.37 7.78
CA LYS A 5 -24.22 -22.72 7.35
C LYS A 5 -24.25 -22.97 5.84
N GLU A 6 -24.91 -22.11 5.06
CA GLU A 6 -25.05 -22.25 3.60
C GLU A 6 -24.18 -21.26 2.80
N ARG A 7 -23.27 -20.55 3.46
CA ARG A 7 -22.36 -19.65 2.74
C ARG A 7 -21.32 -20.46 1.97
N ALA A 8 -21.35 -20.34 0.65
CA ALA A 8 -20.20 -20.66 -0.18
C ALA A 8 -18.97 -19.93 0.39
N VAL A 9 -17.85 -20.62 0.51
CA VAL A 9 -16.61 -20.10 1.11
C VAL A 9 -16.32 -18.70 0.54
N CYS A 10 -16.33 -17.69 1.41
CA CYS A 10 -16.14 -16.29 1.01
C CYS A 10 -14.66 -16.09 0.65
N ASN A 11 -14.39 -15.96 -0.65
CA ASN A 11 -13.03 -15.92 -1.19
C ASN A 11 -12.55 -14.52 -1.58
N TYR A 12 -13.26 -13.46 -1.17
CA TYR A 12 -12.98 -12.10 -1.64
C TYR A 12 -12.76 -11.12 -0.50
N ILE A 13 -11.65 -10.40 -0.58
CA ILE A 13 -11.30 -9.34 0.35
C ILE A 13 -11.27 -8.02 -0.42
N GLY A 14 -12.21 -7.15 -0.10
CA GLY A 14 -12.27 -5.78 -0.58
C GLY A 14 -11.63 -4.80 0.41
N LEU A 15 -11.26 -3.62 -0.09
CA LEU A 15 -10.63 -2.56 0.68
C LEU A 15 -11.46 -1.28 0.57
N ALA A 16 -11.75 -0.67 1.71
CA ALA A 16 -12.35 0.66 1.79
C ALA A 16 -11.29 1.64 2.32
N HIS A 17 -10.94 2.61 1.49
CA HIS A 17 -9.96 3.64 1.84
C HIS A 17 -10.65 4.82 2.51
N PHE A 18 -10.32 5.04 3.77
CA PHE A 18 -10.74 6.19 4.55
C PHE A 18 -9.55 7.09 4.86
N ASP A 19 -9.84 8.37 4.95
CA ASP A 19 -9.06 9.36 5.67
C ASP A 19 -9.84 9.78 6.93
N ASN A 20 -9.29 10.68 7.75
CA ASN A 20 -9.96 11.05 9.00
C ASN A 20 -11.28 11.78 8.75
N LYS A 21 -11.39 12.54 7.66
CA LYS A 21 -12.59 13.28 7.27
C LYS A 21 -13.71 12.35 6.85
N THR A 22 -13.45 11.49 5.87
CA THR A 22 -14.42 10.53 5.31
C THR A 22 -14.84 9.49 6.34
N TYR A 23 -13.94 9.07 7.24
CA TYR A 23 -14.33 8.19 8.35
C TYR A 23 -15.32 8.90 9.29
N LEU A 24 -15.07 10.15 9.66
CA LEU A 24 -15.97 10.93 10.51
C LEU A 24 -17.34 11.15 9.84
N GLU A 25 -17.37 11.42 8.53
CA GLU A 25 -18.62 11.54 7.76
C GLU A 25 -19.42 10.23 7.78
N ASN A 26 -18.75 9.09 7.62
CA ASN A 26 -19.36 7.77 7.70
C ASN A 26 -19.97 7.50 9.08
N GLU A 27 -19.23 7.76 10.16
CA GLU A 27 -19.72 7.62 11.54
C GLU A 27 -20.92 8.53 11.81
N LYS A 28 -20.85 9.81 11.39
CA LYS A 28 -21.98 10.76 11.49
C LYS A 28 -23.20 10.28 10.71
N TRP A 29 -23.00 9.69 9.53
CA TRP A 29 -24.09 9.11 8.76
C TRP A 29 -24.74 7.93 9.50
N LYS A 30 -23.93 7.01 10.03
CA LYS A 30 -24.40 5.85 10.80
C LYS A 30 -25.19 6.26 12.02
N SER A 31 -24.71 7.25 12.78
CA SER A 31 -25.42 7.80 13.95
C SER A 31 -26.77 8.43 13.56
N ARG A 32 -26.80 9.31 12.55
CA ARG A 32 -28.06 9.95 12.06
C ARG A 32 -29.10 8.95 11.56
N LYS A 33 -28.67 7.81 11.02
CA LYS A 33 -29.55 6.76 10.48
C LYS A 33 -29.80 5.61 11.46
N ASN A 34 -29.25 5.70 12.68
CA ASN A 34 -29.26 4.62 13.67
C ASN A 34 -28.83 3.27 13.07
N PHE A 35 -27.75 3.28 12.28
CA PHE A 35 -27.28 2.12 11.53
C PHE A 35 -26.00 1.56 12.15
N THR A 36 -26.05 0.29 12.58
CA THR A 36 -24.95 -0.39 13.30
C THR A 36 -24.03 -1.23 12.40
N GLY A 37 -24.40 -1.38 11.13
CA GLY A 37 -23.66 -2.17 10.15
C GLY A 37 -22.53 -1.41 9.45
N CYS A 38 -22.03 -1.98 8.36
CA CYS A 38 -21.07 -1.33 7.48
C CYS A 38 -21.77 -0.66 6.29
N VAL A 39 -21.23 0.49 5.90
CA VAL A 39 -21.75 1.28 4.79
C VAL A 39 -20.59 1.88 4.02
N TYR A 40 -20.63 1.69 2.70
CA TYR A 40 -19.58 2.11 1.78
C TYR A 40 -20.22 2.90 0.66
N GLY A 41 -19.86 4.18 0.57
CA GLY A 41 -20.04 4.93 -0.66
C GLY A 41 -18.78 4.78 -1.52
N LEU A 42 -18.96 4.48 -2.80
CA LEU A 42 -17.89 4.21 -3.75
C LEU A 42 -18.08 5.05 -5.02
N GLN A 43 -16.97 5.59 -5.53
CA GLN A 43 -16.94 6.28 -6.83
C GLN A 43 -17.10 5.31 -8.00
N GLN A 44 -16.49 4.14 -7.88
CA GLN A 44 -16.59 3.03 -8.83
C GLN A 44 -17.08 1.80 -8.07
N PHE A 45 -17.88 0.96 -8.73
CA PHE A 45 -18.34 -0.28 -8.11
C PHE A 45 -17.18 -1.27 -7.93
N LEU A 46 -17.39 -2.32 -7.13
CA LEU A 46 -16.40 -3.39 -6.95
C LEU A 46 -16.03 -4.03 -8.30
N PRO A 47 -14.75 -4.40 -8.50
CA PRO A 47 -14.27 -4.88 -9.79
C PRO A 47 -14.96 -6.17 -10.24
N ASP A 48 -15.04 -6.38 -11.54
CA ASP A 48 -15.68 -7.55 -12.16
C ASP A 48 -14.92 -8.87 -11.90
N THR A 49 -13.69 -8.78 -11.43
CA THR A 49 -12.93 -9.93 -10.92
C THR A 49 -13.60 -10.59 -9.72
N ILE A 50 -14.47 -9.87 -9.00
CA ILE A 50 -15.34 -10.43 -7.97
C ILE A 50 -16.70 -10.73 -8.64
N PRO A 51 -17.20 -11.97 -8.62
CA PRO A 51 -18.48 -12.30 -9.22
C PRO A 51 -19.65 -11.55 -8.55
N TYR A 52 -20.69 -11.30 -9.33
CA TYR A 52 -21.93 -10.71 -8.82
C TYR A 52 -22.54 -11.57 -7.71
N GLU A 53 -23.19 -10.92 -6.73
CA GLU A 53 -23.82 -11.55 -5.55
C GLU A 53 -22.91 -12.38 -4.63
N SER A 54 -21.59 -12.32 -4.86
CA SER A 54 -20.60 -12.90 -3.95
C SER A 54 -20.51 -12.12 -2.64
N ASP A 55 -20.25 -12.85 -1.57
CA ASP A 55 -19.88 -12.26 -0.28
C ASP A 55 -18.44 -11.72 -0.34
N VAL A 56 -18.21 -10.56 0.29
CA VAL A 56 -16.92 -9.87 0.30
C VAL A 56 -16.63 -9.32 1.70
N PHE A 57 -15.47 -9.67 2.25
CA PHE A 57 -14.96 -9.02 3.46
C PHE A 57 -14.33 -7.68 3.09
N MET A 58 -14.93 -6.58 3.54
CA MET A 58 -14.41 -5.23 3.35
C MET A 58 -13.54 -4.84 4.54
N ILE A 59 -12.26 -4.55 4.31
CA ILE A 59 -11.36 -4.03 5.33
C ILE A 59 -11.38 -2.50 5.28
N ASP A 60 -11.73 -1.88 6.40
CA ASP A 60 -11.81 -0.43 6.54
C ASP A 60 -10.43 0.10 6.95
N MET A 61 -9.76 0.77 6.03
CA MET A 61 -8.40 1.28 6.20
C MET A 61 -8.41 2.78 6.45
N ASN A 62 -7.91 3.23 7.61
CA ASN A 62 -7.57 4.64 7.78
C ASN A 62 -6.15 4.89 7.26
N ASN A 63 -6.07 5.60 6.14
CA ASN A 63 -4.80 5.94 5.51
C ASN A 63 -4.04 7.04 6.26
N GLU A 64 -4.67 7.87 7.07
CA GLU A 64 -3.94 8.87 7.88
C GLU A 64 -3.27 8.21 9.07
N THR A 65 -4.00 7.39 9.83
CA THR A 65 -3.47 6.71 11.03
C THR A 65 -2.71 5.42 10.72
N ASN A 66 -2.80 4.90 9.49
CA ASN A 66 -2.25 3.61 9.05
C ASN A 66 -2.79 2.42 9.87
N GLN A 67 -4.10 2.43 10.15
CA GLN A 67 -4.75 1.42 10.96
C GLN A 67 -5.98 0.83 10.26
N ILE A 68 -6.23 -0.45 10.53
CA ILE A 68 -7.53 -1.07 10.20
C ILE A 68 -8.55 -0.64 11.25
N ILE A 69 -9.61 0.05 10.85
CA ILE A 69 -10.65 0.55 11.77
C ILE A 69 -11.75 -0.47 12.01
N GLY A 70 -11.96 -1.38 11.06
CA GLY A 70 -13.00 -2.39 11.15
C GLY A 70 -13.01 -3.29 9.93
N VAL A 71 -13.89 -4.29 9.99
CA VAL A 71 -14.18 -5.19 8.88
C VAL A 71 -15.70 -5.30 8.74
N GLY A 72 -16.18 -5.08 7.52
CA GLY A 72 -17.55 -5.33 7.12
C GLY A 72 -17.68 -6.62 6.29
N LEU A 73 -18.85 -7.23 6.29
CA LEU A 73 -19.19 -8.30 5.35
C LEU A 73 -20.33 -7.83 4.45
N ILE A 74 -20.10 -7.69 3.16
CA ILE A 74 -21.09 -7.20 2.19
C ILE A 74 -21.37 -8.26 1.13
N LYS A 75 -22.47 -8.07 0.40
CA LYS A 75 -22.75 -8.77 -0.85
C LYS A 75 -22.45 -7.84 -2.02
N LYS A 76 -21.72 -8.31 -3.04
CA LYS A 76 -21.46 -7.54 -4.29
C LYS A 76 -22.75 -7.43 -5.12
N LYS A 77 -23.66 -6.57 -4.69
CA LYS A 77 -24.94 -6.29 -5.35
C LYS A 77 -25.25 -4.81 -5.27
N TYR A 78 -25.51 -4.21 -6.43
CA TYR A 78 -26.02 -2.85 -6.47
C TYR A 78 -27.52 -2.86 -6.19
N ILE A 79 -27.94 -2.05 -5.21
CA ILE A 79 -29.33 -1.90 -4.79
C ILE A 79 -29.65 -0.41 -4.85
N PRO A 80 -30.44 0.08 -5.83
CA PRO A 80 -30.73 1.50 -6.00
C PRO A 80 -31.33 2.16 -4.76
N GLN A 81 -32.11 1.42 -3.97
CA GLN A 81 -32.74 1.86 -2.72
C GLN A 81 -31.71 2.20 -1.63
N ASN A 82 -30.48 1.71 -1.74
CA ASN A 82 -29.42 2.05 -0.79
C ASN A 82 -28.87 3.45 -0.99
N ARG A 83 -29.20 4.14 -2.09
CA ARG A 83 -28.70 5.49 -2.41
C ARG A 83 -28.84 6.41 -1.21
N SER A 84 -27.73 7.05 -0.85
CA SER A 84 -27.67 7.95 0.29
C SER A 84 -26.46 8.87 0.17
N ARG A 85 -26.59 10.10 0.66
CA ARG A 85 -25.46 11.05 0.80
C ARG A 85 -24.72 10.75 2.10
N ILE A 86 -23.67 9.93 2.01
CA ILE A 86 -22.82 9.57 3.15
C ILE A 86 -21.74 10.64 3.30
N TYR A 87 -21.04 10.92 2.21
CA TYR A 87 -19.91 11.85 2.15
C TYR A 87 -20.32 13.21 1.59
N GLU A 88 -19.55 14.24 1.93
CA GLU A 88 -19.71 15.58 1.33
C GLU A 88 -19.41 15.56 -0.17
N ASN A 89 -18.35 14.82 -0.56
CA ASN A 89 -18.03 14.63 -1.97
C ASN A 89 -19.05 13.69 -2.62
N GLU A 90 -19.84 14.22 -3.55
CA GLU A 90 -20.89 13.46 -4.25
C GLU A 90 -20.33 12.29 -5.08
N ASP A 91 -19.08 12.37 -5.56
CA ASP A 91 -18.46 11.29 -6.31
C ASP A 91 -18.31 10.02 -5.48
N PHE A 92 -18.07 10.15 -4.17
CA PHE A 92 -17.99 9.00 -3.28
C PHE A 92 -19.36 8.42 -2.94
N ASN A 93 -20.48 9.01 -3.40
CA ASN A 93 -21.83 8.52 -3.15
C ASN A 93 -22.48 7.88 -4.40
N ARG A 94 -21.73 7.68 -5.49
CA ARG A 94 -22.25 7.12 -6.75
C ARG A 94 -22.84 5.72 -6.57
N PHE A 95 -22.11 4.84 -5.89
CA PHE A 95 -22.57 3.51 -5.50
C PHE A 95 -22.58 3.39 -3.99
N VAL A 96 -23.71 2.98 -3.41
CA VAL A 96 -23.82 2.78 -1.97
C VAL A 96 -24.13 1.32 -1.67
N ILE A 97 -23.25 0.69 -0.90
CA ILE A 97 -23.42 -0.67 -0.38
C ILE A 97 -23.60 -0.59 1.12
N LYS A 98 -24.61 -1.28 1.65
CA LYS A 98 -24.90 -1.38 3.08
C LYS A 98 -25.00 -2.85 3.47
N SER A 99 -24.58 -3.16 4.67
CA SER A 99 -24.78 -4.49 5.26
C SER A 99 -24.85 -4.39 6.78
N PRO A 100 -25.70 -5.18 7.46
CA PRO A 100 -25.78 -5.17 8.92
C PRO A 100 -24.53 -5.76 9.61
N PHE A 101 -23.63 -6.40 8.85
CA PHE A 101 -22.47 -7.10 9.40
C PHE A 101 -21.24 -6.18 9.45
N TYR A 102 -20.86 -5.77 10.66
CA TYR A 102 -19.64 -5.01 10.92
C TYR A 102 -18.99 -5.41 12.26
N ARG A 103 -17.65 -5.36 12.29
CA ARG A 103 -16.83 -5.50 13.50
C ARG A 103 -15.81 -4.36 13.56
N ASN A 104 -15.74 -3.70 14.70
CA ASN A 104 -14.81 -2.59 14.93
C ASN A 104 -13.40 -3.10 15.26
N ARG A 105 -12.41 -2.19 15.21
CA ARG A 105 -11.00 -2.47 15.51
C ARG A 105 -10.81 -3.14 16.87
N LYS A 106 -11.51 -2.68 17.91
CA LYS A 106 -11.37 -3.23 19.26
C LYS A 106 -11.65 -4.74 19.26
N PHE A 107 -12.79 -5.13 18.68
CA PHE A 107 -13.15 -6.54 18.51
C PHE A 107 -12.09 -7.34 17.72
N LEU A 108 -11.56 -6.77 16.64
CA LEU A 108 -10.54 -7.45 15.82
C LEU A 108 -9.24 -7.71 16.59
N ILE A 109 -8.79 -6.73 17.37
CA ILE A 109 -7.57 -6.85 18.18
C ILE A 109 -7.75 -7.86 19.30
N ASP A 110 -8.90 -7.83 19.97
CA ASP A 110 -9.23 -8.75 21.06
C ASP A 110 -9.31 -10.20 20.56
N LEU A 111 -9.72 -10.41 19.30
CA LEU A 111 -9.78 -11.72 18.66
C LEU A 111 -8.40 -12.26 18.26
N ASP A 112 -7.66 -11.52 17.43
CA ASP A 112 -6.30 -11.89 17.03
C ASP A 112 -5.49 -10.68 16.56
N LYS A 113 -4.81 -10.05 17.51
CA LYS A 113 -3.88 -8.93 17.25
C LYS A 113 -2.81 -9.27 16.20
N SER A 114 -2.31 -10.51 16.17
CA SER A 114 -1.21 -10.89 15.28
C SER A 114 -1.63 -10.86 13.80
N ILE A 115 -2.87 -11.24 13.52
CA ILE A 115 -3.44 -11.19 12.16
C ILE A 115 -3.74 -9.75 11.75
N VAL A 116 -4.26 -8.92 12.68
CA VAL A 116 -4.51 -7.50 12.41
C VAL A 116 -3.20 -6.79 12.05
N GLU A 117 -2.14 -6.95 12.85
CA GLU A 117 -0.83 -6.35 12.58
C GLU A 117 -0.22 -6.87 11.28
N PHE A 118 -0.39 -8.17 10.99
CA PHE A 118 0.04 -8.76 9.73
C PHE A 118 -0.65 -8.11 8.52
N LEU A 119 -1.97 -7.92 8.57
CA LEU A 119 -2.72 -7.24 7.53
C LEU A 119 -2.30 -5.76 7.41
N GLU A 120 -2.14 -5.05 8.53
CA GLU A 120 -1.66 -3.66 8.53
C GLU A 120 -0.29 -3.51 7.88
N ASN A 121 0.62 -4.45 8.11
CA ASN A 121 1.92 -4.45 7.46
C ASN A 121 1.81 -4.60 5.93
N ILE A 122 0.87 -5.41 5.43
CA ILE A 122 0.60 -5.54 3.98
C ILE A 122 -0.01 -4.24 3.42
N LEU A 123 -0.94 -3.66 4.16
CA LEU A 123 -1.80 -2.58 3.70
C LEU A 123 -1.09 -1.22 3.73
N PHE A 124 -0.28 -0.95 4.76
CA PHE A 124 0.30 0.37 5.01
C PHE A 124 1.83 0.42 4.88
N LYS A 125 2.52 -0.71 5.02
CA LYS A 125 3.99 -0.75 5.08
C LYS A 125 4.63 -1.45 3.88
N GLY A 126 5.89 -1.12 3.64
CA GLY A 126 6.68 -1.71 2.57
C GLY A 126 6.50 -1.03 1.21
N TYR A 127 7.25 -1.53 0.22
CA TYR A 127 7.30 -0.90 -1.10
C TYR A 127 5.99 -1.05 -1.91
N SER A 128 5.25 -2.13 -1.65
CA SER A 128 4.03 -2.49 -2.40
C SER A 128 2.75 -2.33 -1.58
N HIS A 129 2.75 -1.45 -0.57
CA HIS A 129 1.60 -1.20 0.29
C HIS A 129 0.37 -0.75 -0.53
N LEU A 130 -0.84 -1.02 -0.03
CA LEU A 130 -2.10 -0.68 -0.72
C LEU A 130 -2.67 0.69 -0.33
N LYS A 131 -2.10 1.36 0.68
CA LYS A 131 -2.51 2.71 1.14
C LYS A 131 -2.73 3.76 0.04
N ARG A 132 -1.89 3.76 -1.01
CA ARG A 132 -1.90 4.80 -2.08
C ARG A 132 -2.35 4.27 -3.44
N THR A 133 -2.86 3.04 -3.47
CA THR A 133 -3.34 2.44 -4.71
C THR A 133 -4.83 2.68 -4.85
N SER A 134 -5.33 2.79 -6.07
CA SER A 134 -6.76 2.72 -6.37
C SER A 134 -7.32 1.29 -6.29
N ASN A 135 -6.54 0.33 -5.81
CA ASN A 135 -6.94 -1.07 -5.74
C ASN A 135 -7.99 -1.26 -4.66
N MET A 136 -9.16 -1.75 -5.05
CA MET A 136 -10.27 -2.03 -4.14
C MET A 136 -10.24 -3.44 -3.55
N THR A 137 -9.18 -4.22 -3.80
CA THR A 137 -9.12 -5.65 -3.44
C THR A 137 -7.75 -6.07 -2.93
N LEU A 138 -7.73 -6.97 -1.95
CA LEU A 138 -6.54 -7.66 -1.48
C LEU A 138 -6.49 -9.09 -2.03
N SER A 139 -5.56 -9.37 -2.93
CA SER A 139 -5.36 -10.69 -3.52
C SER A 139 -4.69 -11.68 -2.54
N PHE A 140 -5.10 -12.94 -2.56
CA PHE A 140 -4.45 -14.01 -1.77
C PHE A 140 -2.98 -14.23 -2.10
N ASP A 141 -2.56 -13.98 -3.35
CA ASP A 141 -1.15 -14.07 -3.73
C ASP A 141 -0.27 -13.11 -2.91
N ARG A 142 -0.78 -11.91 -2.58
CA ARG A 142 -0.06 -10.94 -1.74
C ARG A 142 0.09 -11.44 -0.30
N ILE A 143 -0.94 -12.09 0.23
CA ILE A 143 -0.94 -12.70 1.57
C ILE A 143 0.05 -13.86 1.61
N ALA A 144 0.06 -14.71 0.57
CA ALA A 144 0.96 -15.85 0.48
C ALA A 144 2.43 -15.44 0.38
N GLN A 145 2.74 -14.27 -0.18
CA GLN A 145 4.13 -13.83 -0.37
C GLN A 145 4.72 -13.10 0.83
N GLN A 146 3.93 -12.89 1.89
CA GLN A 146 4.43 -12.32 3.12
C GLN A 146 5.21 -13.35 3.94
N PRO A 147 6.08 -12.86 4.85
CA PRO A 147 6.59 -13.66 5.95
C PRO A 147 5.47 -14.37 6.75
N ILE A 148 5.84 -15.35 7.57
CA ILE A 148 4.89 -16.08 8.41
C ILE A 148 4.21 -15.09 9.38
N ILE A 149 2.89 -15.22 9.59
CA ILE A 149 2.16 -14.41 10.58
C ILE A 149 2.85 -14.54 11.95
N GLY A 150 3.12 -13.41 12.60
CA GLY A 150 3.84 -13.32 13.87
C GLY A 150 5.34 -13.03 13.73
N THR A 151 5.92 -13.04 12.53
CA THR A 151 7.32 -12.57 12.36
C THR A 151 7.40 -11.05 12.48
N GLU A 152 8.40 -10.56 13.21
CA GLU A 152 8.65 -9.13 13.35
C GLU A 152 8.89 -8.45 11.99
N TYR A 153 8.20 -7.34 11.77
CA TYR A 153 8.35 -6.56 10.56
C TYR A 153 9.58 -5.65 10.65
N ASN A 154 10.65 -6.04 9.96
CA ASN A 154 11.88 -5.25 9.90
C ASN A 154 11.75 -4.08 8.91
N GLU A 155 11.54 -2.88 9.41
CA GLU A 155 11.62 -1.65 8.61
C GLU A 155 13.06 -1.43 8.12
N LYS A 156 13.31 -1.74 6.84
CA LYS A 156 14.57 -1.37 6.20
C LYS A 156 14.64 0.16 6.14
N LYS A 157 15.40 0.77 7.07
CA LYS A 157 15.75 2.19 7.02
C LYS A 157 16.41 2.48 5.67
N LYS A 158 15.75 3.29 4.84
CA LYS A 158 16.36 3.75 3.57
C LYS A 158 17.61 4.55 3.93
N LYS A 159 18.79 4.02 3.62
CA LYS A 159 20.04 4.79 3.73
C LYS A 159 19.88 6.03 2.86
N LYS A 160 19.97 7.23 3.45
CA LYS A 160 19.94 8.48 2.69
C LYS A 160 21.06 8.43 1.66
N ARG A 161 20.72 8.71 0.40
CA ARG A 161 21.69 8.69 -0.68
C ARG A 161 22.63 9.88 -0.53
N ILE A 162 23.90 9.63 -0.27
CA ILE A 162 24.94 10.67 -0.24
C ILE A 162 25.37 10.92 -1.69
N TYR A 163 25.14 12.13 -2.19
CA TYR A 163 25.62 12.56 -3.50
C TYR A 163 27.08 13.04 -3.38
N LYS A 164 27.94 12.70 -4.35
CA LYS A 164 29.37 13.07 -4.38
C LYS A 164 29.67 14.08 -5.50
N CYS A 165 30.66 14.97 -5.35
CA CYS A 165 31.18 15.87 -6.41
C CYS A 165 31.74 14.99 -7.53
N SER A 166 31.41 15.30 -8.80
CA SER A 166 32.01 14.62 -9.96
C SER A 166 33.49 14.95 -10.14
N ILE A 167 33.98 16.00 -9.49
CA ILE A 167 35.35 16.52 -9.63
C ILE A 167 36.24 15.98 -8.50
N CYS A 168 35.85 16.16 -7.23
CA CYS A 168 36.69 15.75 -6.09
C CYS A 168 36.20 14.51 -5.32
N GLY A 169 35.01 13.97 -5.61
CA GLY A 169 34.47 12.82 -4.89
C GLY A 169 33.94 13.08 -3.47
N LEU A 170 34.10 14.28 -2.90
CA LEU A 170 33.53 14.67 -1.60
C LEU A 170 32.01 14.80 -1.63
N SER A 171 31.37 14.86 -0.46
CA SER A 171 29.91 15.00 -0.33
C SER A 171 29.42 16.32 -0.95
N LYS A 172 28.36 16.26 -1.79
CA LYS A 172 27.90 17.41 -2.58
C LYS A 172 27.38 18.58 -1.72
N LYS A 173 26.92 18.32 -0.49
CA LYS A 173 26.37 19.35 0.39
C LYS A 173 27.50 20.18 1.03
N GLY A 174 27.66 21.44 0.61
CA GLY A 174 28.49 22.44 1.29
C GLY A 174 30.01 22.32 1.09
N HIS A 175 30.48 21.56 0.10
CA HIS A 175 31.92 21.42 -0.17
C HIS A 175 32.39 22.40 -1.27
N TRP A 176 33.67 22.75 -1.21
CA TRP A 176 34.39 23.51 -2.22
C TRP A 176 35.19 22.53 -3.09
N CYS A 177 35.16 22.69 -4.42
CA CYS A 177 35.84 21.80 -5.37
C CYS A 177 36.97 22.63 -6.04
N ASN A 178 38.24 22.21 -5.89
CA ASN A 178 39.38 22.84 -6.58
C ASN A 178 39.47 22.24 -8.00
N LYS A 179 39.57 23.08 -9.03
CA LYS A 179 39.85 22.61 -10.40
C LYS A 179 40.94 23.47 -11.01
N LEU A 180 41.92 22.80 -11.62
CA LEU A 180 42.90 23.45 -12.47
C LEU A 180 42.23 23.92 -13.77
N ARG A 181 42.37 25.20 -14.09
CA ARG A 181 41.89 25.79 -15.35
C ARG A 181 43.08 26.41 -16.08
N GLN A 182 43.23 26.12 -17.36
CA GLN A 182 44.17 26.87 -18.21
C GLN A 182 43.65 28.29 -18.40
N VAL A 183 44.52 29.27 -18.16
CA VAL A 183 44.25 30.68 -18.44
C VAL A 183 44.44 30.87 -19.95
N ASN A 184 43.37 30.65 -20.72
CA ASN A 184 43.05 31.31 -22.00
C ASN A 184 42.31 30.37 -22.98
N ASN A 185 41.22 30.90 -23.54
CA ASN A 185 40.36 30.24 -24.52
C ASN A 185 41.05 30.13 -25.90
N ASN A 186 41.78 29.03 -26.16
CA ASN A 186 42.27 28.63 -27.50
C ASN A 186 43.58 29.25 -28.02
N LYS A 187 44.56 29.61 -27.17
CA LYS A 187 45.95 29.75 -27.61
C LYS A 187 46.89 29.06 -26.62
N PHE A 188 47.73 28.17 -27.14
CA PHE A 188 48.56 27.23 -26.39
C PHE A 188 49.87 27.92 -25.98
N ASP A 189 49.78 28.91 -25.11
CA ASP A 189 50.90 29.80 -24.77
C ASP A 189 51.40 29.50 -23.36
N GLY A 190 51.98 28.30 -23.15
CA GLY A 190 53.01 27.98 -22.14
C GLY A 190 52.83 28.26 -20.63
N GLU A 191 51.79 28.96 -20.14
CA GLU A 191 51.70 29.46 -18.76
C GLU A 191 50.88 28.57 -17.79
N PRO A 192 51.16 28.62 -16.47
CA PRO A 192 50.86 27.55 -15.52
C PRO A 192 49.37 27.44 -15.18
N TRP A 193 48.96 26.20 -14.92
CA TRP A 193 47.63 25.90 -14.41
C TRP A 193 47.38 26.63 -13.10
N VAL A 194 46.31 27.44 -13.05
CA VAL A 194 45.90 28.13 -11.80
C VAL A 194 44.81 27.32 -11.11
N GLU A 195 44.94 27.16 -9.79
CA GLU A 195 43.87 26.62 -8.97
C GLU A 195 42.79 27.67 -8.77
N ILE A 196 41.56 27.35 -9.20
CA ILE A 196 40.40 28.19 -8.95
C ILE A 196 39.48 27.48 -7.97
N ASN A 197 39.20 28.13 -6.85
CA ASN A 197 38.20 27.72 -5.88
C ASN A 197 36.83 28.24 -6.30
N TYR A 198 35.85 27.36 -6.52
CA TYR A 198 34.48 27.77 -6.84
C TYR A 198 33.44 26.86 -6.19
N ASN A 199 32.24 27.43 -6.01
CA ASN A 199 31.07 26.71 -5.58
C ASN A 199 30.58 25.80 -6.75
N CYS A 200 30.62 24.48 -6.56
CA CYS A 200 30.49 23.51 -7.64
C CYS A 200 29.14 23.61 -8.40
N PRO A 201 29.13 23.94 -9.73
CA PRO A 201 27.92 24.10 -10.54
C PRO A 201 27.31 22.77 -11.02
N GLY A 202 27.73 21.65 -10.40
CA GLY A 202 26.77 20.61 -10.05
C GLY A 202 26.09 19.83 -11.17
N LYS A 203 26.76 19.46 -12.28
CA LYS A 203 26.22 18.39 -13.15
C LYS A 203 26.03 17.11 -12.32
N ARG A 204 24.82 16.53 -12.36
CA ARG A 204 24.48 15.31 -11.64
C ARG A 204 25.31 14.15 -12.20
N VAL A 205 26.15 13.51 -11.38
CA VAL A 205 26.78 12.23 -11.77
C VAL A 205 25.66 11.25 -12.07
N VAL A 206 25.62 10.72 -13.29
CA VAL A 206 24.72 9.63 -13.64
C VAL A 206 25.05 8.48 -12.70
N PRO A 207 24.08 7.91 -11.97
CA PRO A 207 24.35 6.78 -11.10
C PRO A 207 25.13 5.71 -11.86
N ASN A 208 26.32 5.32 -11.38
CA ASN A 208 26.92 4.06 -11.79
C ASN A 208 26.12 2.92 -11.12
N GLN A 209 24.86 2.76 -11.56
CA GLN A 209 24.05 1.62 -11.19
C GLN A 209 24.39 0.53 -12.20
N ALA A 210 24.84 -0.62 -11.70
CA ALA A 210 24.89 -1.83 -12.50
C ALA A 210 23.55 -1.95 -13.26
N LYS A 211 23.61 -2.05 -14.60
CA LYS A 211 22.44 -2.16 -15.47
C LYS A 211 21.61 -3.36 -14.99
N TYR A 212 20.55 -3.05 -14.24
CA TYR A 212 19.58 -3.97 -13.67
C TYR A 212 20.18 -5.08 -12.79
N LYS A 213 19.88 -5.03 -11.49
CA LYS A 213 20.12 -6.18 -10.61
C LYS A 213 19.22 -7.33 -11.06
N ASN A 214 19.77 -8.54 -11.12
CA ASN A 214 19.00 -9.76 -11.34
C ASN A 214 18.34 -10.21 -10.03
N CYS A 215 17.23 -10.94 -10.14
CA CYS A 215 16.53 -11.51 -9.00
C CYS A 215 17.35 -12.65 -8.43
N ASN A 216 17.67 -12.60 -7.14
CA ASN A 216 18.42 -13.65 -6.46
C ASN A 216 17.69 -15.01 -6.41
N LEU A 217 16.38 -15.05 -6.71
CA LEU A 217 15.58 -16.27 -6.68
C LEU A 217 15.48 -16.95 -8.04
N CYS A 218 15.30 -16.18 -9.13
CA CYS A 218 15.06 -16.75 -10.47
C CYS A 218 16.07 -16.30 -11.53
N GLY A 219 17.08 -15.50 -11.16
CA GLY A 219 18.11 -15.00 -12.07
C GLY A 219 17.65 -13.96 -13.11
N LYS A 220 16.34 -13.75 -13.29
CA LYS A 220 15.80 -12.78 -14.27
C LYS A 220 15.92 -11.33 -13.78
N SER A 221 15.92 -10.38 -14.71
CA SER A 221 15.99 -8.94 -14.40
C SER A 221 14.94 -8.50 -13.37
N LEU A 222 15.35 -7.72 -12.36
CA LEU A 222 14.43 -7.15 -11.36
C LEU A 222 13.47 -6.10 -11.93
N LYS A 223 13.66 -5.61 -13.17
CA LYS A 223 12.76 -4.64 -13.81
C LYS A 223 11.32 -5.16 -13.92
N GLY A 224 11.13 -6.48 -14.01
CA GLY A 224 9.82 -7.15 -14.02
C GLY A 224 9.33 -7.65 -12.66
N HIS A 225 10.14 -7.53 -11.61
CA HIS A 225 9.85 -8.02 -10.26
C HIS A 225 9.25 -6.89 -9.41
N SER A 226 8.01 -6.52 -9.69
CA SER A 226 7.26 -5.56 -8.85
C SER A 226 6.34 -6.30 -7.87
N GLY A 227 5.84 -5.62 -6.84
CA GLY A 227 4.89 -6.24 -5.90
C GLY A 227 3.60 -6.78 -6.53
N SER A 228 3.29 -6.37 -7.76
CA SER A 228 2.20 -6.90 -8.60
C SER A 228 2.62 -8.03 -9.55
N ARG A 229 3.94 -8.19 -9.80
CA ARG A 229 4.54 -9.29 -10.57
C ARG A 229 5.70 -9.90 -9.78
N PRO A 230 5.40 -10.55 -8.66
CA PRO A 230 6.41 -11.15 -7.80
C PRO A 230 7.12 -12.31 -8.50
N CYS A 231 8.32 -12.62 -8.05
CA CYS A 231 9.07 -13.77 -8.58
C CYS A 231 8.24 -15.05 -8.47
N THR A 232 8.08 -15.79 -9.56
CA THR A 232 7.38 -17.09 -9.54
C THR A 232 8.06 -18.12 -8.65
N TRP A 233 9.36 -17.98 -8.42
CA TRP A 233 10.16 -18.83 -7.52
C TRP A 233 10.07 -18.39 -6.05
N LYS A 234 9.38 -17.30 -5.74
CA LYS A 234 9.18 -16.88 -4.35
C LYS A 234 8.24 -17.87 -3.66
N LYS A 235 8.72 -18.50 -2.58
CA LYS A 235 7.94 -19.46 -1.79
C LYS A 235 6.63 -18.82 -1.32
N ARG A 236 5.51 -19.47 -1.64
CA ARG A 236 4.16 -19.06 -1.24
C ARG A 236 3.82 -19.72 0.10
N ASN A 237 3.41 -18.91 1.06
CA ASN A 237 2.95 -19.35 2.36
C ASN A 237 1.42 -19.52 2.36
N THR A 238 0.97 -20.70 1.98
CA THR A 238 -0.46 -21.05 1.95
C THR A 238 -1.08 -21.09 3.36
N CYS A 239 -0.27 -21.27 4.41
CA CYS A 239 -0.72 -21.22 5.80
C CYS A 239 -1.22 -19.82 6.19
N ASN A 240 -0.56 -18.75 5.70
CA ASN A 240 -1.03 -17.38 5.94
C ASN A 240 -2.44 -17.16 5.38
N ILE A 241 -2.72 -17.66 4.17
CA ILE A 241 -4.05 -17.54 3.55
C ILE A 241 -5.09 -18.24 4.44
N LYS A 242 -4.83 -19.50 4.83
CA LYS A 242 -5.75 -20.27 5.68
C LYS A 242 -6.05 -19.57 7.00
N LYS A 243 -5.03 -19.01 7.65
CA LYS A 243 -5.18 -18.27 8.92
C LYS A 243 -6.02 -17.01 8.74
N VAL A 244 -5.75 -16.22 7.71
CA VAL A 244 -6.51 -14.98 7.43
C VAL A 244 -7.97 -15.29 7.09
N ILE A 245 -8.24 -16.28 6.23
CA ILE A 245 -9.61 -16.65 5.87
C ILE A 245 -10.36 -17.13 7.11
N LYS A 246 -9.77 -18.05 7.89
CA LYS A 246 -10.38 -18.52 9.14
C LYS A 246 -10.69 -17.37 10.09
N PHE A 247 -9.77 -16.42 10.26
CA PHE A 247 -10.00 -15.23 11.06
C PHE A 247 -11.19 -14.41 10.56
N LEU A 248 -11.26 -14.12 9.26
CA LEU A 248 -12.36 -13.35 8.67
C LEU A 248 -13.71 -14.07 8.80
N GLU A 249 -13.73 -15.39 8.59
CA GLU A 249 -14.93 -16.21 8.77
C GLU A 249 -15.43 -16.16 10.22
N THR A 250 -14.52 -16.26 11.21
CA THR A 250 -14.89 -16.19 12.64
C THR A 250 -15.48 -14.86 13.10
N LEU A 251 -15.36 -13.78 12.32
CA LEU A 251 -15.90 -12.46 12.71
C LEU A 251 -17.43 -12.42 12.77
N PHE A 252 -18.10 -13.25 11.98
CA PHE A 252 -19.55 -13.19 11.76
C PHE A 252 -20.26 -14.53 12.00
N ILE A 253 -19.56 -15.51 12.61
CA ILE A 253 -20.15 -16.72 13.19
C ILE A 253 -20.84 -16.35 14.51
#